data_AF-A0A2U1UZB8-F1
#
_entry.id   AF-A0A2U1UZB8-F1
#
_cell.length_a   1.000
_cell.length_b   1.000
_cell.length_c   1.000
_cell.angle_alpha   90.00
_cell.angle_beta   90.00
_cell.angle_gamma   90.00
#
_symmetry.space_group_name_H-M   'P 1'
#
loop_
_entity.id
_entity.type
_entity.pdbx_description
1 polymer ?
#
loop_
_entity_poly.entity_id
_entity_poly.type
_entity_poly.pdbx_seq_one_letter_code
_entity_poly.pdbx_strand_id
1 'polypeptide(L)'
;MVLEHLRAAIAPLAAEGLETRDIHGWALWARLKSWTVDITTSVPFSESDHLAMLERAMKVTEFGPGRPVVREGKIRFLPGSATLAPEGRAALEAAAAALLRFLREGPPQRLDARGRPARRAPRNPTRRAMELRAGYAKAG
;
A
#
# COMPACT_ATOMS: atom_id res chain seq x y z
N MET A 1 15.23 11.13 6.80
CA MET A 1 14.01 11.97 6.68
C MET A 1 12.73 11.20 6.31
N VAL A 2 12.45 10.78 5.06
CA VAL A 2 11.14 10.17 4.71
C VAL A 2 10.91 8.80 5.38
N LEU A 3 11.78 7.81 5.14
CA LEU A 3 11.66 6.48 5.77
C LEU A 3 11.76 6.55 7.30
N GLU A 4 12.57 7.48 7.80
CA GLU A 4 12.70 7.74 9.23
C GLU A 4 11.42 8.29 9.85
N HIS A 5 10.72 9.20 9.17
CA HIS A 5 9.41 9.69 9.60
C HIS A 5 8.40 8.54 9.65
N LEU A 6 8.40 7.66 8.64
CA LEU A 6 7.53 6.48 8.61
C LEU A 6 7.86 5.49 9.74
N ARG A 7 9.15 5.29 10.06
CA ARG A 7 9.58 4.49 11.22
C ARG A 7 9.08 5.06 12.53
N ALA A 8 9.25 6.38 12.73
CA ALA A 8 8.77 7.04 13.93
C ALA A 8 7.25 6.91 14.08
N ALA A 9 6.50 7.01 12.97
CA ALA A 9 5.06 6.86 12.98
C ALA A 9 4.58 5.47 13.44
N ILE A 10 5.30 4.40 13.05
CA ILE A 10 4.93 3.02 13.41
C ILE A 10 5.56 2.52 14.72
N ALA A 11 6.53 3.24 15.29
CA ALA A 11 7.21 2.85 16.53
C ALA A 11 6.27 2.49 17.70
N PRO A 12 5.14 3.19 17.91
CA PRO A 12 4.18 2.81 18.96
C PRO A 12 3.58 1.40 18.80
N LEU A 13 3.58 0.84 17.59
CA LEU A 13 3.07 -0.52 17.34
C LEU A 13 4.04 -1.62 17.82
N ALA A 14 5.25 -1.27 18.27
CA ALA A 14 6.20 -2.24 18.82
C ALA A 14 5.58 -3.07 19.96
N ALA A 15 4.77 -2.44 20.81
CA ALA A 15 4.05 -3.11 21.90
C ALA A 15 2.99 -4.12 21.40
N GLU A 16 2.53 -3.99 20.14
CA GLU A 16 1.58 -4.90 19.50
C GLU A 16 2.29 -6.07 18.76
N GLY A 17 3.62 -6.18 18.87
CA GLY A 17 4.43 -7.19 18.18
C GLY A 17 4.78 -6.82 16.73
N LEU A 18 4.98 -5.53 16.45
CA LEU A 18 5.46 -5.07 15.15
C LEU A 18 6.89 -5.59 14.88
N GLU A 19 7.06 -6.26 13.75
CA GLU A 19 8.37 -6.57 13.18
C GLU A 19 8.74 -5.50 12.14
N THR A 20 9.97 -5.00 12.17
CA THR A 20 10.48 -4.04 11.18
C THR A 20 11.84 -4.46 10.66
N ARG A 21 12.10 -4.23 9.36
CA ARG A 21 13.41 -4.41 8.74
C ARG A 21 13.70 -3.22 7.84
N ASP A 22 14.90 -2.68 7.96
CA ASP A 22 15.45 -1.72 7.01
C ASP A 22 16.19 -2.48 5.92
N ILE A 23 15.94 -2.12 4.65
CA ILE A 23 16.62 -2.71 3.50
C ILE A 23 17.44 -1.58 2.87
N HIS A 24 18.74 -1.59 3.18
CA HIS A 24 19.76 -0.73 2.56
C HIS A 24 19.47 0.78 2.62
N GLY A 25 18.66 1.25 3.59
CA GLY A 25 18.36 2.67 3.79
C GLY A 25 17.39 3.28 2.76
N TRP A 26 16.87 2.48 1.83
CA TRP A 26 15.93 2.93 0.79
C TRP A 26 14.62 2.14 0.77
N ALA A 27 14.46 1.13 1.63
CA ALA A 27 13.15 0.54 1.88
C ALA A 27 12.89 0.22 3.36
N LEU A 28 11.63 0.34 3.73
CA LEU A 28 11.09 -0.03 5.02
C LEU A 28 10.14 -1.22 4.84
N TRP A 29 10.48 -2.34 5.48
CA TRP A 29 9.59 -3.47 5.61
C TRP A 29 9.02 -3.50 7.04
N ALA A 30 7.72 -3.69 7.16
CA ALA A 30 7.03 -3.77 8.43
C ALA A 30 5.98 -4.89 8.39
N ARG A 31 5.82 -5.62 9.48
CA ARG A 31 4.79 -6.65 9.63
C ARG A 31 4.13 -6.55 10.98
N LEU A 32 2.79 -6.59 10.97
CA LEU A 32 1.98 -6.70 12.17
C LEU A 32 0.92 -7.78 11.93
N LYS A 33 0.89 -8.79 12.81
CA LYS A 33 -0.05 -9.92 12.72
C LYS A 33 0.04 -10.61 11.33
N SER A 34 -1.03 -10.50 10.54
CA SER A 34 -1.17 -11.09 9.20
C SER A 34 -0.90 -10.09 8.07
N TRP A 35 -0.52 -8.86 8.37
CA TRP A 35 -0.27 -7.83 7.36
C TRP A 35 1.21 -7.50 7.28
N THR A 36 1.72 -7.47 6.06
CA THR A 36 3.06 -7.02 5.74
C THR A 36 2.96 -5.81 4.80
N VAL A 37 3.70 -4.76 5.13
CA VAL A 37 3.81 -3.55 4.33
C VAL A 37 5.28 -3.32 3.99
N ASP A 38 5.54 -3.07 2.72
CA ASP A 38 6.84 -2.74 2.17
C ASP A 38 6.74 -1.38 1.50
N ILE A 39 7.58 -0.44 1.91
CA ILE A 39 7.69 0.90 1.34
C ILE A 39 9.09 1.06 0.79
N THR A 40 9.19 1.09 -0.54
CA THR A 40 10.44 1.39 -1.25
C THR A 40 10.41 2.83 -1.73
N THR A 41 11.44 3.60 -1.38
CA THR A 41 11.75 4.86 -2.05
C THR A 41 12.77 4.58 -3.14
N SER A 42 12.56 5.07 -4.36
CA SER A 42 13.55 4.92 -5.42
C SER A 42 14.86 5.63 -5.03
N VAL A 43 15.99 4.93 -5.16
CA VAL A 43 17.35 5.47 -4.93
C VAL A 43 17.71 6.55 -5.99
N PRO A 44 18.68 7.44 -5.69
CA PRO A 44 18.52 8.88 -5.80
C PRO A 44 18.56 9.39 -7.25
N PHE A 45 17.58 10.17 -7.67
CA PHE A 45 17.78 11.10 -8.78
C PHE A 45 18.05 12.49 -8.22
N SER A 46 19.28 12.95 -8.45
CA SER A 46 19.92 14.15 -7.90
C SER A 46 19.42 15.49 -8.47
N GLU A 47 18.28 15.51 -9.17
CA GLU A 47 17.76 16.75 -9.79
C GLU A 47 16.24 16.91 -9.67
N SER A 48 15.57 16.02 -8.94
CA SER A 48 14.11 16.03 -8.88
C SER A 48 13.58 16.77 -7.64
N ASP A 49 12.58 17.61 -7.85
CA ASP A 49 11.78 18.26 -6.79
C ASP A 49 10.85 17.27 -6.06
N HIS A 50 10.93 15.97 -6.38
CA HIS A 50 10.12 14.94 -5.76
C HIS A 50 10.85 13.60 -5.59
N LEU A 51 10.44 12.87 -4.56
CA LEU A 51 10.81 11.48 -4.30
C LEU A 51 9.61 10.58 -4.61
N ALA A 52 9.79 9.61 -5.50
CA ALA A 52 8.81 8.57 -5.74
C ALA A 52 8.84 7.53 -4.61
N MET A 53 7.66 7.12 -4.17
CA MET A 53 7.47 6.13 -3.12
C MET A 53 6.49 5.07 -3.60
N LEU A 54 6.86 3.81 -3.44
CA LEU A 54 6.02 2.67 -3.77
C LEU A 54 5.68 1.93 -2.48
N GLU A 55 4.40 1.95 -2.11
CA GLU A 55 3.84 1.25 -0.97
C GLU A 55 3.21 -0.07 -1.45
N ARG A 56 3.53 -1.19 -0.79
CA ARG A 56 2.98 -2.52 -1.08
C ARG A 56 2.47 -3.14 0.20
N ALA A 57 1.17 -3.42 0.28
CA ALA A 57 0.56 -4.10 1.41
C ALA A 57 0.07 -5.49 1.00
N MET A 58 0.41 -6.52 1.76
CA MET A 58 0.02 -7.89 1.50
C MET A 58 -0.42 -8.61 2.77
N LYS A 59 -1.45 -9.45 2.64
CA LYS A 59 -1.87 -10.35 3.72
C LYS A 59 -1.06 -11.62 3.66
N VAL A 60 -0.39 -11.99 4.75
CA VAL A 60 0.29 -13.27 4.92
C VAL A 60 -0.64 -14.23 5.64
N THR A 61 -0.90 -15.37 5.02
CA THR A 61 -1.70 -16.48 5.57
C THR A 61 -0.83 -17.73 5.72
N GLU A 62 -1.38 -18.81 6.28
CA GLU A 62 -0.72 -20.12 6.33
C GLU A 62 -0.26 -20.63 4.95
N PHE A 63 -0.98 -20.26 3.89
CA PHE A 63 -0.65 -20.59 2.50
C PHE A 63 0.38 -19.64 1.87
N GLY A 64 0.98 -18.74 2.65
CA GLY A 64 1.96 -17.76 2.19
C GLY A 64 1.37 -16.36 1.92
N PRO A 65 2.15 -15.48 1.26
CA PRO A 65 1.75 -14.11 0.98
C PRO A 65 0.68 -14.05 -0.13
N GLY A 66 -0.38 -13.31 0.15
CA GLY A 66 -1.41 -12.99 -0.82
C GLY A 66 -0.96 -11.96 -1.86
N ARG A 67 -1.82 -11.70 -2.84
CA ARG A 67 -1.59 -10.66 -3.87
C ARG A 67 -1.43 -9.28 -3.20
N PRO A 68 -0.34 -8.54 -3.48
CA PRO A 68 -0.14 -7.22 -2.90
C PRO A 68 -1.13 -6.20 -3.47
N VAL A 69 -1.53 -5.27 -2.60
CA VAL A 69 -2.11 -3.99 -2.99
C VAL A 69 -0.97 -3.00 -3.11
N VAL A 70 -0.84 -2.39 -4.28
CA VAL A 70 0.23 -1.46 -4.61
C VAL A 70 -0.33 -0.05 -4.68
N ARG A 71 0.40 0.91 -4.12
CA ARG A 71 0.09 2.33 -4.19
C ARG A 71 1.38 3.11 -4.45
N GLU A 72 1.29 4.03 -5.41
CA GLU A 72 2.38 4.96 -5.70
C GLU A 72 2.08 6.32 -5.06
N GLY A 73 3.11 6.93 -4.51
CA GLY A 73 3.09 8.25 -3.90
C GLY A 73 4.26 9.08 -4.41
N LYS A 74 4.10 10.41 -4.29
CA LYS A 74 5.16 11.37 -4.60
C LYS A 74 5.29 12.32 -3.42
N ILE A 75 6.50 12.44 -2.89
CA ILE A 75 6.83 13.37 -1.80
C ILE A 75 7.57 14.54 -2.41
N ARG A 76 7.02 15.75 -2.31
CA ARG A 76 7.61 16.97 -2.89
C ARG A 76 8.56 17.68 -1.93
N PHE A 77 9.59 18.26 -2.49
CA PHE A 77 10.60 19.06 -1.81
C PHE A 77 10.62 20.46 -2.39
N LEU A 78 11.16 21.41 -1.64
CA LEU A 78 11.46 22.72 -2.18
C LEU A 78 12.58 22.58 -3.24
N PRO A 79 12.52 23.33 -4.36
CA PRO A 79 13.52 23.24 -5.41
C PRO A 79 14.95 23.43 -4.89
N GLY A 80 15.86 22.52 -5.26
CA GLY A 80 17.27 22.56 -4.84
C GLY A 80 17.51 22.35 -3.34
N SER A 81 16.51 21.89 -2.58
CA SER A 81 16.60 21.71 -1.13
C SER A 81 16.10 20.33 -0.71
N ALA A 82 16.69 19.80 0.38
CA ALA A 82 16.17 18.60 1.05
C ALA A 82 14.96 18.89 1.96
N THR A 83 14.45 20.13 1.97
CA THR A 83 13.30 20.54 2.78
C THR A 83 11.99 20.13 2.11
N LEU A 84 11.06 19.54 2.85
CA LEU A 84 9.73 19.19 2.34
C LEU A 84 8.93 20.45 1.96
N ALA A 85 8.33 20.43 0.77
CA ALA A 85 7.29 21.38 0.42
C ALA A 85 6.02 21.10 1.24
N PRO A 86 5.11 22.07 1.44
CA PRO A 86 3.84 21.85 2.17
C PRO A 86 3.05 20.63 1.63
N GLU A 87 3.00 20.47 0.31
CA GLU A 87 2.32 19.35 -0.35
C GLU A 87 3.05 18.02 -0.08
N GLY A 88 4.39 18.05 -0.02
CA GLY A 88 5.20 16.88 0.31
C GLY A 88 5.04 16.44 1.76
N ARG A 89 4.92 17.41 2.68
CA ARG A 89 4.61 17.12 4.09
C ARG A 89 3.23 16.50 4.23
N ALA A 90 2.20 17.08 3.60
CA ALA A 90 0.86 16.51 3.60
C ALA A 90 0.83 15.09 3.00
N ALA A 91 1.56 14.87 1.90
CA ALA A 91 1.68 13.54 1.29
C ALA A 91 2.38 12.53 2.22
N LEU A 92 3.41 12.96 2.95
CA LEU A 92 4.14 12.12 3.90
C LEU A 92 3.26 11.75 5.12
N GLU A 93 2.50 12.70 5.65
CA GLU A 93 1.54 12.46 6.73
C GLU A 93 0.42 11.49 6.28
N ALA A 94 -0.09 11.66 5.05
CA ALA A 94 -1.07 10.76 4.46
C ALA A 94 -0.50 9.34 4.22
N ALA A 95 0.78 9.23 3.87
CA ALA A 95 1.47 7.95 3.75
C ALA A 95 1.63 7.26 5.11
N ALA A 96 2.04 8.00 6.15
CA ALA A 96 2.16 7.49 7.51
C ALA A 96 0.80 6.96 8.04
N ALA A 97 -0.27 7.74 7.85
CA ALA A 97 -1.62 7.32 8.23
C ALA A 97 -2.08 6.07 7.47
N ALA A 98 -1.78 5.98 6.17
CA ALA A 98 -2.11 4.81 5.36
C ALA A 98 -1.33 3.57 5.80
N LEU A 99 -0.03 3.71 6.10
CA LEU A 99 0.82 2.65 6.64
C LEU A 99 0.27 2.09 7.95
N LEU A 100 -0.07 2.96 8.91
CA LEU A 100 -0.66 2.56 10.18
C LEU A 100 -1.97 1.78 9.99
N ARG A 101 -2.85 2.28 9.11
CA ARG A 101 -4.10 1.59 8.76
C ARG A 101 -3.82 0.24 8.12
N PHE A 102 -2.89 0.16 7.17
CA PHE A 102 -2.56 -1.10 6.48
C PHE A 102 -2.00 -2.15 7.44
N LEU A 103 -1.18 -1.76 8.41
CA LEU A 103 -0.64 -2.68 9.42
C LEU A 103 -1.74 -3.19 10.37
N ARG A 104 -2.68 -2.33 10.78
CA ARG A 104 -3.73 -2.68 11.74
C ARG A 104 -4.91 -3.42 11.12
N GLU A 105 -5.43 -2.89 10.01
CA GLU A 105 -6.71 -3.29 9.42
C GLU A 105 -6.54 -3.91 8.02
N GLY A 106 -5.46 -3.54 7.34
CA GLY A 106 -5.25 -3.85 5.92
C GLY A 106 -5.71 -2.73 4.98
N PRO A 107 -5.59 -2.94 3.66
CA PRO A 107 -6.04 -1.98 2.67
C PRO A 107 -7.57 -1.87 2.67
N PRO A 108 -8.12 -0.68 2.36
CA PRO A 108 -9.56 -0.47 2.31
C PRO A 108 -10.19 -1.43 1.31
N GLN A 109 -11.36 -1.96 1.67
CA GLN A 109 -12.12 -2.80 0.75
C GLN A 109 -12.48 -1.99 -0.49
N ARG A 110 -12.23 -2.56 -1.68
CA ARG A 110 -12.75 -1.98 -2.91
C ARG A 110 -14.27 -2.06 -2.85
N LEU A 111 -14.95 -0.94 -3.05
CA LEU A 111 -16.40 -0.88 -3.13
C LEU A 111 -16.83 -0.87 -4.60
N ASP A 112 -18.01 -1.41 -4.87
CA ASP A 112 -18.69 -1.26 -6.15
C ASP A 112 -19.36 0.13 -6.26
N ALA A 113 -19.97 0.42 -7.42
CA ALA A 113 -20.67 1.69 -7.66
C ALA A 113 -21.87 1.93 -6.72
N ARG A 114 -22.29 0.93 -5.94
CA ARG A 114 -23.39 0.99 -4.97
C ARG A 114 -22.88 1.03 -3.53
N GLY A 115 -21.58 1.23 -3.33
CA GLY A 115 -20.95 1.30 -2.00
C GLY A 115 -20.82 -0.04 -1.29
N ARG A 116 -20.99 -1.17 -1.98
CA ARG A 116 -20.87 -2.52 -1.38
C ARG A 116 -19.50 -3.12 -1.66
N PRO A 117 -18.98 -4.05 -0.83
CA PRO A 117 -17.71 -4.71 -1.11
C PRO A 117 -17.71 -5.37 -2.49
N ALA A 118 -16.78 -4.94 -3.35
CA ALA A 118 -16.62 -5.45 -4.70
C ALA A 118 -16.33 -6.95 -4.64
N ARG A 119 -17.23 -7.75 -5.20
CA ARG A 119 -17.06 -9.20 -5.26
C ARG A 119 -15.82 -9.54 -6.09
N ARG A 120 -14.96 -10.40 -5.56
CA ARG A 120 -13.85 -10.98 -6.34
C ARG A 120 -14.44 -11.71 -7.55
N ALA A 121 -13.90 -11.43 -8.73
CA ALA A 121 -14.23 -12.19 -9.92
C ALA A 121 -13.98 -13.69 -9.64
N PRO A 122 -14.90 -14.58 -10.07
CA PRO A 122 -14.75 -16.00 -9.83
C PRO A 122 -13.42 -16.49 -10.44
N ARG A 123 -12.63 -17.21 -9.63
CA ARG A 123 -11.33 -17.78 -10.03
C ARG A 123 -11.45 -18.87 -11.09
N ASN A 124 -12.64 -19.42 -11.29
CA ASN A 124 -12.86 -20.53 -12.22
C ASN A 124 -13.25 -19.97 -13.61
N PRO A 125 -12.42 -20.13 -14.65
CA PRO A 125 -12.72 -19.68 -16.01
C PRO A 125 -14.01 -20.31 -16.55
N THR A 126 -14.32 -21.55 -16.17
CA THR A 126 -15.55 -22.27 -16.55
C THR A 126 -16.79 -21.61 -15.95
N ARG A 127 -16.71 -21.12 -14.70
CA ARG A 127 -17.82 -20.41 -14.05
C ARG A 127 -18.09 -19.07 -14.70
N ARG A 128 -17.04 -18.33 -15.09
CA ARG A 128 -17.17 -17.08 -15.84
C ARG A 128 -17.79 -17.30 -17.23
N ALA A 129 -17.39 -18.36 -17.93
CA ALA A 129 -17.97 -18.72 -19.22
C ALA A 129 -19.46 -19.12 -19.10
N MET A 130 -19.84 -19.83 -18.03
CA MET A 130 -21.25 -20.17 -17.75
C MET A 130 -22.09 -18.93 -17.40
N GLU A 131 -21.58 -18.02 -16.57
CA GLU A 131 -22.27 -16.77 -16.21
C GLU A 131 -22.50 -15.88 -17.45
N LEU A 132 -21.50 -15.77 -18.34
CA LEU A 132 -21.63 -15.05 -19.60
C LEU A 132 -22.70 -15.68 -20.51
N ARG A 133 -22.67 -17.01 -20.69
CA ARG A 133 -23.68 -17.73 -21.49
C ARG A 133 -25.10 -17.56 -20.93
N ALA A 134 -25.27 -17.61 -19.62
CA ALA A 134 -26.55 -17.37 -18.97
C ALA A 134 -27.06 -15.92 -19.14
N GLY A 135 -26.14 -14.95 -19.23
CA GLY A 135 -26.47 -13.56 -19.53
C GLY A 135 -27.00 -13.36 -20.96
N TYR A 136 -26.36 -14.00 -21.95
CA TYR A 136 -26.84 -13.96 -23.34
C TYR A 136 -28.19 -14.65 -23.52
N ALA A 137 -28.46 -15.73 -22.78
CA ALA A 137 -29.74 -16.45 -22.85
C ALA A 137 -30.94 -15.69 -22.26
N LYS A 138 -30.73 -14.62 -21.48
CA LYS A 138 -31.79 -13.77 -20.93
C LYS A 138 -32.01 -12.47 -21.73
N ALA A 139 -31.22 -12.24 -22.77
CA ALA A 139 -31.26 -11.05 -23.61
C ALA A 139 -31.89 -11.29 -25.00
N GLY A 140 -32.38 -12.51 -25.25
CA GLY A 140 -33.25 -12.86 -26.38
C GLY A 140 -34.59 -13.37 -25.84
#